data_AF-A0AAV6WGJ1-F1
#
_entry.id   AF-A0AAV6WGJ1-F1
#
_cell.length_a   1.000
_cell.length_b   1.000
_cell.length_c   1.000
_cell.angle_alpha   90.00
_cell.angle_beta   90.00
_cell.angle_gamma   90.00
#
_symmetry.space_group_name_H-M   'P 1'
#
loop_
_entity.id
_entity.type
_entity.pdbx_description
1 polymer ?
#
loop_
_entity_poly.entity_id
_entity_poly.type
_entity_poly.pdbx_seq_one_letter_code
_entity_poly.pdbx_strand_id
1 'polypeptide(L)'
;MFQSVSWHEELTHASSQIITTLTSVASYGVFVIFLVAIIYILLISYPLSAVSFVVNWTTTVMTFETPFELGLLPGFVSSVLRTSTFVSSSSGWLPSPLFPVYIRNIHKSKHGSDSGTYDTEGRYIPVNFENIFSKYARTYPDKLSLREVWNMTEGNRDAFDIFGWITNKGEFLLLYIVARDEDGFLSKEAIRGCYDGSLFEYLAKMQNKDEGKLK
;
A
#
# COMPACT_ATOMS: atom_id res chain seq x y z
N MET A 1 19.77 19.69 -29.13
CA MET A 1 18.70 20.50 -28.50
C MET A 1 17.57 19.55 -28.20
N PHE A 2 17.32 19.29 -26.92
CA PHE A 2 16.44 18.25 -26.41
C PHE A 2 14.96 18.54 -26.74
N GLN A 3 14.25 17.56 -27.28
CA GLN A 3 12.78 17.54 -27.33
C GLN A 3 12.25 17.07 -25.98
N SER A 4 11.94 18.02 -25.11
CA SER A 4 10.98 17.84 -24.03
C SER A 4 9.59 18.13 -24.60
N VAL A 5 8.68 17.16 -24.63
CA VAL A 5 7.20 17.26 -24.62
C VAL A 5 6.63 15.95 -25.20
N SER A 6 6.26 15.00 -24.32
CA SER A 6 5.24 13.95 -24.54
C SER A 6 5.00 13.09 -23.28
N TRP A 7 6.01 12.96 -22.41
CA TRP A 7 5.99 12.10 -21.21
C TRP A 7 4.86 12.37 -20.20
N HIS A 8 4.42 13.62 -20.07
CA HIS A 8 3.41 13.98 -19.08
C HIS A 8 1.98 13.57 -19.49
N GLU A 9 1.68 13.52 -20.79
CA GLU A 9 0.36 13.18 -21.31
C GLU A 9 0.14 11.66 -21.33
N GLU A 10 1.16 10.88 -21.66
CA GLU A 10 1.08 9.42 -21.64
C GLU A 10 0.99 8.86 -20.21
N LEU A 11 1.75 9.43 -19.26
CA LEU A 11 1.66 9.07 -17.84
C LEU A 11 0.30 9.45 -17.23
N THR A 12 -0.26 10.59 -17.62
CA THR A 12 -1.60 11.00 -17.15
C THR A 12 -2.70 10.12 -17.76
N HIS A 13 -2.59 9.72 -19.03
CA HIS A 13 -3.57 8.85 -19.67
C HIS A 13 -3.54 7.41 -19.14
N ALA A 14 -2.34 6.84 -18.92
CA ALA A 14 -2.18 5.52 -18.30
C ALA A 14 -2.63 5.50 -16.84
N SER A 15 -2.30 6.55 -16.07
CA SER A 15 -2.77 6.70 -14.69
C SER A 15 -4.30 6.83 -14.63
N SER A 16 -4.91 7.57 -15.56
CA SER A 16 -6.37 7.77 -15.65
C SER A 16 -7.12 6.47 -15.93
N GLN A 17 -6.64 5.62 -16.84
CA GLN A 17 -7.30 4.34 -17.13
C GLN A 17 -7.17 3.32 -16.00
N ILE A 18 -6.02 3.29 -15.31
CA ILE A 18 -5.80 2.44 -14.12
C ILE A 18 -6.70 2.91 -12.97
N ILE A 19 -6.77 4.23 -12.73
CA ILE A 19 -7.61 4.83 -11.70
C ILE A 19 -9.10 4.56 -11.97
N THR A 20 -9.56 4.73 -13.21
CA THR A 20 -10.98 4.54 -13.60
C THR A 20 -11.42 3.07 -13.48
N THR A 21 -10.52 2.14 -13.79
CA THR A 21 -10.78 0.69 -13.67
C THR A 21 -10.79 0.24 -12.21
N LEU A 22 -9.93 0.81 -11.37
CA LEU A 22 -9.91 0.56 -9.93
C LEU A 22 -11.13 1.18 -9.22
N THR A 23 -11.62 2.34 -9.67
CA THR A 23 -12.82 2.97 -9.12
C THR A 23 -14.11 2.28 -9.57
N SER A 24 -14.22 1.75 -10.79
CA SER A 24 -15.49 1.10 -11.21
C SER A 24 -15.76 -0.25 -10.54
N VAL A 25 -14.73 -0.98 -10.11
CA VAL A 25 -14.87 -2.33 -9.54
C VAL A 25 -14.95 -2.32 -8.00
N ALA A 26 -14.37 -1.29 -7.35
CA ALA A 26 -14.31 -1.22 -5.89
C ALA A 26 -15.36 -0.31 -5.22
N SER A 27 -15.97 0.63 -5.95
CA SER A 27 -16.46 1.87 -5.29
C SER A 27 -17.88 1.92 -4.75
N TYR A 28 -18.71 0.87 -4.78
CA TYR A 28 -20.05 1.02 -4.19
C TYR A 28 -20.48 -0.10 -3.23
N GLY A 29 -20.30 -1.38 -3.58
CA GLY A 29 -20.77 -2.45 -2.71
C GLY A 29 -19.84 -2.73 -1.53
N VAL A 30 -18.55 -2.84 -1.81
CA VAL A 30 -17.56 -3.32 -0.83
C VAL A 30 -17.14 -2.18 0.10
N PHE A 31 -16.83 -1.01 -0.44
CA PHE A 31 -16.39 0.14 0.36
C PHE A 31 -17.43 0.62 1.38
N VAL A 32 -18.73 0.58 1.05
CA VAL A 32 -19.81 0.94 1.99
C VAL A 32 -19.90 -0.06 3.14
N ILE A 33 -19.74 -1.35 2.87
CA ILE A 33 -19.73 -2.39 3.91
C ILE A 33 -18.50 -2.25 4.81
N PHE A 34 -17.33 -1.92 4.24
CA PHE A 34 -16.11 -1.66 4.99
C PHE A 34 -16.21 -0.39 5.85
N LEU A 35 -16.78 0.69 5.33
CA LEU A 35 -16.97 1.94 6.07
C LEU A 35 -17.97 1.74 7.22
N VAL A 36 -19.07 1.05 6.98
CA VAL A 36 -20.08 0.72 8.01
C VAL A 36 -19.49 -0.21 9.07
N ALA A 37 -18.67 -1.19 8.69
CA ALA A 37 -17.99 -2.08 9.63
C ALA A 37 -16.95 -1.32 10.47
N ILE A 38 -16.16 -0.42 9.86
CA ILE A 38 -15.19 0.41 10.58
C ILE A 38 -15.89 1.36 11.56
N ILE A 39 -16.97 2.02 11.14
CA ILE A 39 -17.77 2.88 12.02
C ILE A 39 -18.37 2.05 13.16
N TYR A 40 -18.94 0.89 12.87
CA TYR A 40 -19.49 -0.01 13.90
C TYR A 40 -18.41 -0.44 14.90
N ILE A 41 -17.22 -0.83 14.44
CA ILE A 41 -16.08 -1.24 15.30
C ILE A 41 -15.58 -0.09 16.17
N LEU A 42 -15.52 1.14 15.63
CA LEU A 42 -15.16 2.33 16.39
C LEU A 42 -16.21 2.70 17.45
N LEU A 43 -17.50 2.39 17.21
CA LEU A 43 -18.58 2.61 18.18
C LEU A 43 -18.51 1.66 19.39
N ILE A 44 -17.99 0.44 19.23
CA ILE A 44 -17.89 -0.56 20.32
C ILE A 44 -16.59 -0.45 21.14
N SER A 45 -15.54 0.11 20.54
CA SER A 45 -14.18 0.07 21.10
C SER A 45 -13.77 1.32 21.89
N TYR A 46 -14.57 2.39 21.87
CA TYR A 46 -14.24 3.67 22.50
C TYR A 46 -15.38 4.21 23.38
N PRO A 47 -15.08 4.97 24.45
CA PRO A 47 -16.10 5.55 25.32
C PRO A 47 -17.01 6.53 24.56
N LEU A 48 -18.29 6.63 24.97
CA LEU A 48 -19.35 7.41 24.29
C LEU A 48 -18.96 8.87 23.95
N SER A 49 -18.05 9.48 24.71
CA SER A 49 -17.55 10.83 24.44
C SER A 49 -16.66 10.92 23.19
N ALA A 50 -15.89 9.87 22.87
CA ALA A 50 -15.08 9.78 21.66
C ALA A 50 -15.93 9.47 20.42
N VAL A 51 -17.02 8.73 20.61
CA VAL A 51 -18.02 8.45 19.57
C VAL A 51 -18.67 9.73 19.07
N SER A 52 -19.10 10.63 19.96
CA SER A 52 -19.67 11.92 19.54
C SER A 52 -18.68 12.81 18.79
N PHE A 53 -17.39 12.75 19.12
CA PHE A 53 -16.35 13.50 18.38
C PHE A 53 -16.17 12.96 16.96
N VAL A 54 -16.09 11.63 16.80
CA VAL A 54 -15.94 10.98 15.49
C VAL A 54 -17.18 11.18 14.64
N VAL A 55 -18.39 10.99 15.21
CA VAL A 55 -19.66 11.20 14.51
C VAL A 55 -19.80 12.65 14.07
N ASN A 56 -19.54 13.61 14.95
CA ASN A 56 -19.70 15.04 14.63
C ASN A 56 -18.63 15.51 13.60
N TRP A 57 -17.41 14.95 13.64
CA TRP A 57 -16.40 15.17 12.60
C TRP A 57 -16.83 14.57 11.26
N THR A 58 -17.33 13.33 11.22
CA THR A 58 -17.85 12.73 9.99
C THR A 58 -19.05 13.49 9.40
N THR A 59 -19.96 13.99 10.24
CA THR A 59 -21.10 14.80 9.78
C THR A 59 -20.65 16.18 9.29
N THR A 60 -19.66 16.80 9.93
CA THR A 60 -19.09 18.09 9.49
C THR A 60 -18.28 17.97 8.20
N VAL A 61 -17.61 16.84 7.98
CA VAL A 61 -16.84 16.55 6.76
C VAL A 61 -17.75 16.16 5.59
N MET A 62 -18.97 15.65 5.86
CA MET A 62 -19.94 15.30 4.81
C MET A 62 -20.83 16.46 4.32
N THR A 63 -20.81 17.63 4.97
CA THR A 63 -21.69 18.78 4.62
C THR A 63 -21.02 19.92 3.87
N PHE A 64 -19.71 19.86 3.58
CA PHE A 64 -19.05 20.86 2.74
C PHE A 64 -19.13 20.47 1.26
N GLU A 65 -20.07 21.11 0.55
CA GLU A 65 -20.21 21.05 -0.91
C GLU A 65 -18.98 21.61 -1.61
N THR A 66 -18.06 20.75 -2.06
CA THR A 66 -17.16 21.05 -3.18
C THR A 66 -16.92 19.78 -4.02
N PRO A 67 -16.78 19.90 -5.35
CA PRO A 67 -16.85 18.76 -6.26
C PRO A 67 -15.60 17.90 -6.11
N PHE A 68 -15.78 16.77 -5.43
CA PHE A 68 -14.72 15.94 -4.90
C PHE A 68 -14.82 14.53 -5.47
N GLU A 69 -14.20 14.28 -6.62
CA GLU A 69 -14.11 12.94 -7.19
C GLU A 69 -12.66 12.75 -7.66
N LEU A 70 -11.90 11.88 -6.98
CA LEU A 70 -10.53 11.36 -7.27
C LEU A 70 -9.34 11.79 -6.38
N GLY A 71 -9.38 12.89 -5.61
CA GLY A 71 -8.20 13.34 -4.83
C GLY A 71 -8.17 13.00 -3.31
N LEU A 72 -9.30 12.63 -2.70
CA LEU A 72 -9.48 12.54 -1.24
C LEU A 72 -8.95 11.21 -0.76
N LEU A 73 -9.17 10.16 -1.55
CA LEU A 73 -8.80 8.81 -1.16
C LEU A 73 -7.27 8.63 -1.08
N PRO A 74 -6.46 9.06 -2.07
CA PRO A 74 -4.99 8.98 -1.95
C PRO A 74 -4.44 9.85 -0.82
N GLY A 75 -4.99 11.06 -0.63
CA GLY A 75 -4.60 11.96 0.45
C GLY A 75 -4.94 11.40 1.84
N PHE A 76 -6.13 10.82 1.99
CA PHE A 76 -6.58 10.17 3.21
C PHE A 76 -5.72 8.96 3.57
N VAL A 77 -5.46 8.06 2.60
CA VAL A 77 -4.59 6.89 2.82
C VAL A 77 -3.18 7.32 3.21
N SER A 78 -2.60 8.31 2.52
CA SER A 78 -1.28 8.86 2.84
C SER A 78 -1.24 9.46 4.25
N SER A 79 -2.29 10.17 4.66
CA SER A 79 -2.40 10.75 6.01
C SER A 79 -2.46 9.66 7.09
N VAL A 80 -3.26 8.60 6.88
CA VAL A 80 -3.37 7.47 7.80
C VAL A 80 -2.02 6.74 7.94
N LEU A 81 -1.36 6.42 6.82
CA LEU A 81 -0.05 5.75 6.83
C LEU A 81 1.03 6.58 7.49
N ARG A 82 1.07 7.89 7.22
CA ARG A 82 2.02 8.81 7.86
C ARG A 82 1.78 8.88 9.37
N THR A 83 0.53 9.00 9.79
CA THR A 83 0.17 9.11 11.20
C THR A 83 0.47 7.81 11.95
N SER A 84 0.10 6.64 11.39
CA SER A 84 0.39 5.34 12.02
C SER A 84 1.89 5.08 12.16
N THR A 85 2.67 5.41 11.12
CA THR A 85 4.12 5.28 11.12
C THR A 85 4.77 6.27 12.08
N PHE A 86 4.25 7.50 12.18
CA PHE A 86 4.71 8.49 13.16
C PHE A 86 4.48 7.98 14.59
N VAL A 87 3.27 7.55 14.92
CA VAL A 87 2.92 7.07 16.27
C VAL A 87 3.82 5.89 16.66
N SER A 88 4.08 4.96 15.73
CA SER A 88 4.90 3.77 15.99
C SER A 88 6.40 4.08 16.11
N SER A 89 6.91 5.03 15.31
CA SER A 89 8.32 5.41 15.33
C SER A 89 8.68 6.49 16.37
N SER A 90 7.70 7.20 16.92
CA SER A 90 7.93 8.21 17.95
C SER A 90 8.43 7.58 19.26
N SER A 91 9.46 8.18 19.86
CA SER A 91 9.95 7.81 21.19
C SER A 91 9.33 8.63 22.32
N GLY A 92 8.46 9.60 22.00
CA GLY A 92 7.85 10.53 22.95
C GLY A 92 6.34 10.60 22.83
N TRP A 93 5.71 11.07 23.91
CA TRP A 93 4.24 11.21 24.00
C TRP A 93 3.70 12.51 23.38
N LEU A 94 4.55 13.52 23.17
CA LEU A 94 4.14 14.80 22.57
C LEU A 94 3.89 14.65 21.06
N PRO A 95 2.66 14.88 20.59
CA PRO A 95 2.36 14.79 19.17
C PRO A 95 2.95 16.01 18.44
N SER A 96 3.85 15.76 17.49
CA SER A 96 4.27 16.78 16.53
C SER A 96 3.22 16.88 15.42
N PRO A 97 2.66 18.07 15.13
CA PRO A 97 1.59 18.23 14.14
C PRO A 97 2.04 17.93 12.70
N LEU A 98 3.35 17.82 12.47
CA LEU A 98 3.93 17.47 11.17
C LEU A 98 4.09 15.96 10.96
N PHE A 99 3.78 15.14 11.97
CA PHE A 99 3.89 13.68 11.94
C PHE A 99 5.24 13.17 11.33
N PRO A 100 6.41 13.60 11.87
CA PRO A 100 7.71 13.23 11.32
C PRO A 100 8.04 11.75 11.53
N VAL A 101 8.40 11.02 10.48
CA VAL A 101 8.79 9.60 10.60
C VAL A 101 10.24 9.48 11.09
N TYR A 102 10.46 8.79 12.20
CA TYR A 102 11.80 8.61 12.78
C TYR A 102 12.43 7.29 12.32
N ILE A 103 13.40 7.38 11.42
CA ILE A 103 14.08 6.22 10.82
C ILE A 103 14.65 5.26 11.88
N ARG A 104 15.21 5.79 12.97
CA ARG A 104 15.79 4.99 14.07
C ARG A 104 14.83 3.93 14.61
N ASN A 105 13.53 4.22 14.65
CA ASN A 105 12.49 3.37 15.22
C ASN A 105 11.51 2.84 14.15
N ILE A 106 11.85 2.96 12.86
CA ILE A 106 10.94 2.60 11.77
C ILE A 106 10.56 1.11 11.79
N HIS A 107 11.42 0.26 12.33
CA HIS A 107 11.17 -1.17 12.53
C HIS A 107 9.91 -1.47 13.37
N LYS A 108 9.47 -0.50 14.19
CA LYS A 108 8.23 -0.60 14.98
C LYS A 108 6.98 -0.39 14.14
N SER A 109 7.11 0.22 12.96
CA SER A 109 6.01 0.52 12.03
C SER A 109 5.72 -0.68 11.12
N LYS A 110 5.66 -1.89 11.68
CA LYS A 110 5.22 -3.11 11.00
C LYS A 110 3.88 -3.57 11.57
N HIS A 111 3.09 -4.28 10.77
CA HIS A 111 1.92 -5.02 11.23
C HIS A 111 2.24 -6.51 11.33
N GLY A 112 1.42 -7.28 12.06
CA GLY A 112 1.65 -8.72 12.27
C GLY A 112 1.57 -9.51 10.97
N SER A 113 0.62 -9.16 10.12
CA SER A 113 0.28 -9.90 8.89
C SER A 113 1.19 -9.58 7.69
N ASP A 114 2.39 -9.08 7.94
CA ASP A 114 3.34 -8.75 6.87
C ASP A 114 4.05 -9.99 6.32
N SER A 115 5.00 -9.77 5.42
CA SER A 115 5.80 -10.87 4.85
C SER A 115 6.69 -11.62 5.85
N GLY A 116 6.93 -11.07 7.04
CA GLY A 116 7.95 -11.54 7.98
C GLY A 116 9.39 -11.39 7.49
N THR A 117 9.64 -10.77 6.33
CA THR A 117 10.99 -10.57 5.77
C THR A 117 11.85 -9.66 6.64
N TYR A 118 11.23 -8.71 7.34
CA TYR A 118 11.84 -7.96 8.43
C TYR A 118 11.25 -8.44 9.76
N ASP A 119 12.12 -8.78 10.72
CA ASP A 119 11.68 -9.11 12.08
C ASP A 119 11.29 -7.86 12.89
N THR A 120 10.88 -8.05 14.15
CA THR A 120 10.44 -6.96 15.04
C THR A 120 11.54 -5.96 15.39
N GLU A 121 12.80 -6.34 15.19
CA GLU A 121 13.97 -5.48 15.41
C GLU A 121 14.46 -4.84 14.10
N GLY A 122 13.76 -5.06 12.98
CA GLY A 122 14.10 -4.52 11.67
C GLY A 122 15.25 -5.25 10.97
N ARG A 123 15.58 -6.47 11.37
CA ARG A 123 16.63 -7.28 10.74
C ARG A 123 16.06 -8.02 9.54
N TYR A 124 16.78 -7.99 8.42
CA TYR A 124 16.40 -8.73 7.22
C TYR A 124 16.58 -10.24 7.44
N ILE A 125 15.51 -11.01 7.22
CA ILE A 125 15.45 -12.45 7.40
C ILE A 125 15.40 -13.10 6.01
N PRO A 126 16.56 -13.48 5.42
CA PRO A 126 16.63 -13.95 4.04
C PRO A 126 15.81 -15.22 3.81
N VAL A 127 15.71 -16.09 4.82
CA VAL A 127 14.90 -17.31 4.73
C VAL A 127 13.41 -17.00 4.56
N ASN A 128 12.90 -15.92 5.18
CA ASN A 128 11.50 -15.53 5.05
C ASN A 128 11.22 -14.94 3.67
N PHE A 129 12.17 -14.19 3.12
CA PHE A 129 12.10 -13.74 1.74
C PHE A 129 12.06 -14.91 0.75
N GLU A 130 12.96 -15.89 0.90
CA GLU A 130 12.97 -17.09 0.06
C GLU A 130 11.69 -17.93 0.21
N ASN A 131 11.11 -17.95 1.42
CA ASN A 131 9.85 -18.63 1.70
C ASN A 131 8.65 -18.06 0.94
N ILE A 132 8.67 -16.80 0.53
CA ILE A 132 7.63 -16.22 -0.33
C ILE A 132 7.52 -17.06 -1.61
N PHE A 133 8.66 -17.29 -2.27
CA PHE A 133 8.69 -17.96 -3.58
C PHE A 133 8.49 -19.47 -3.44
N SER A 134 9.17 -20.10 -2.48
CA SER A 134 9.04 -21.54 -2.28
C SER A 134 7.60 -21.98 -1.91
N LYS A 135 6.82 -21.12 -1.24
CA LYS A 135 5.43 -21.40 -0.86
C LYS A 135 4.42 -21.03 -1.95
N TYR A 136 4.58 -19.87 -2.59
CA TYR A 136 3.52 -19.25 -3.39
C TYR A 136 3.82 -19.17 -4.88
N ALA A 137 5.08 -19.24 -5.32
CA ALA A 137 5.46 -19.15 -6.74
C ALA A 137 5.27 -20.52 -7.42
N ARG A 138 4.02 -20.84 -7.77
CA ARG A 138 3.60 -22.14 -8.31
C ARG A 138 3.68 -22.20 -9.82
N THR A 139 3.62 -21.06 -10.48
CA THR A 139 3.68 -20.92 -11.94
C THR A 139 5.13 -20.90 -12.42
N TYR A 140 5.94 -20.04 -11.81
CA TYR A 140 7.38 -19.93 -12.04
C TYR A 140 8.08 -19.78 -10.69
N PRO A 141 9.26 -20.40 -10.48
CA PRO A 141 9.90 -20.44 -9.17
C PRO A 141 10.44 -19.09 -8.68
N ASP A 142 10.59 -18.10 -9.56
CA ASP A 142 11.27 -16.83 -9.34
C ASP A 142 10.35 -15.60 -9.56
N LYS A 143 9.05 -15.81 -9.77
CA LYS A 143 8.09 -14.71 -9.98
C LYS A 143 6.67 -15.09 -9.59
N LEU A 144 5.88 -14.09 -9.23
CA LEU A 144 4.52 -14.26 -8.74
C LEU A 144 3.51 -13.63 -9.71
N SER A 145 2.50 -14.39 -10.11
CA SER A 145 1.29 -13.84 -10.73
C SER A 145 0.45 -13.09 -9.70
N LEU A 146 -0.49 -12.24 -10.15
CA LEU A 146 -1.41 -11.53 -9.25
C LEU A 146 -2.15 -12.47 -8.29
N ARG A 147 -2.56 -13.65 -8.77
CA ARG A 147 -3.24 -14.66 -7.96
C ARG A 147 -2.32 -15.24 -6.88
N GLU A 148 -1.05 -15.45 -7.19
CA GLU A 148 -0.06 -15.95 -6.23
C GLU A 148 0.30 -14.88 -5.18
N VAL A 149 0.39 -13.61 -5.60
CA VAL A 149 0.49 -12.47 -4.67
C VAL A 149 -0.73 -12.41 -3.74
N TRP A 150 -1.94 -12.58 -4.29
CA TRP A 150 -3.16 -12.61 -3.50
C TRP A 150 -3.12 -13.76 -2.47
N ASN A 151 -2.79 -14.97 -2.89
CA ASN A 151 -2.68 -16.14 -2.00
C ASN A 151 -1.58 -15.97 -0.95
N MET A 152 -0.46 -15.34 -1.29
CA MET A 152 0.59 -15.01 -0.34
C MET A 152 0.09 -14.05 0.75
N THR A 153 -0.58 -12.96 0.38
CA THR A 153 -1.14 -12.01 1.35
C THR A 153 -2.25 -12.62 2.22
N GLU A 154 -3.02 -13.57 1.69
CA GLU A 154 -3.99 -14.36 2.47
C GLU A 154 -3.29 -15.28 3.49
N GLY A 155 -2.21 -15.95 3.06
CA GLY A 155 -1.47 -16.89 3.91
C GLY A 155 -0.61 -16.21 4.98
N ASN A 156 -0.34 -14.91 4.85
CA ASN A 156 0.38 -14.12 5.85
C ASN A 156 -0.52 -13.55 6.97
N ARG A 157 -1.83 -13.82 6.95
CA ARG A 157 -2.74 -13.24 7.94
C ARG A 157 -2.51 -13.78 9.35
N ASP A 158 -2.26 -12.86 10.27
CA ASP A 158 -2.32 -13.14 11.70
C ASP A 158 -3.75 -12.96 12.24
N ALA A 159 -4.15 -13.82 13.18
CA ALA A 159 -5.47 -13.74 13.79
C ALA A 159 -5.68 -12.36 14.46
N PHE A 160 -6.83 -11.74 14.19
CA PHE A 160 -7.24 -10.43 14.73
C PHE A 160 -6.43 -9.21 14.24
N ASP A 161 -5.52 -9.36 13.28
CA ASP A 161 -4.79 -8.24 12.67
C ASP A 161 -5.48 -7.70 11.40
N ILE A 162 -6.74 -7.27 11.55
CA ILE A 162 -7.58 -6.82 10.42
C ILE A 162 -6.93 -5.68 9.63
N PHE A 163 -6.29 -4.75 10.35
CA PHE A 163 -5.56 -3.65 9.71
C PHE A 163 -4.38 -4.16 8.90
N GLY A 164 -3.55 -5.05 9.46
CA GLY A 164 -2.45 -5.66 8.72
C GLY A 164 -2.90 -6.48 7.52
N TRP A 165 -4.08 -7.12 7.56
CA TRP A 165 -4.62 -7.84 6.38
C TRP A 165 -4.85 -6.91 5.19
N ILE A 166 -5.43 -5.75 5.46
CA ILE A 166 -5.75 -4.76 4.43
C ILE A 166 -4.46 -4.10 3.93
N THR A 167 -3.57 -3.72 4.85
CA THR A 167 -2.30 -3.06 4.51
C THR A 167 -1.39 -3.99 3.71
N ASN A 168 -1.18 -5.24 4.14
CA ASN A 168 -0.35 -6.20 3.40
C ASN A 168 -0.85 -6.42 1.97
N LYS A 169 -2.18 -6.51 1.78
CA LYS A 169 -2.78 -6.59 0.44
C LYS A 169 -2.52 -5.35 -0.39
N GLY A 170 -2.70 -4.17 0.20
CA GLY A 170 -2.44 -2.90 -0.46
C GLY A 170 -0.99 -2.74 -0.88
N GLU A 171 -0.04 -3.04 0.02
CA GLU A 171 1.40 -2.95 -0.22
C GLU A 171 1.84 -3.83 -1.39
N PHE A 172 1.48 -5.11 -1.37
CA PHE A 172 1.87 -6.03 -2.43
C PHE A 172 1.09 -5.83 -3.74
N LEU A 173 -0.16 -5.38 -3.68
CA LEU A 173 -0.91 -5.01 -4.88
C LEU A 173 -0.29 -3.78 -5.56
N LEU A 174 0.09 -2.77 -4.78
CA LEU A 174 0.79 -1.59 -5.29
C LEU A 174 2.12 -2.00 -5.93
N LEU A 175 2.92 -2.82 -5.24
CA LEU A 175 4.18 -3.34 -5.76
C LEU A 175 3.97 -4.12 -7.07
N TYR A 176 2.93 -4.96 -7.14
CA TYR A 176 2.57 -5.68 -8.36
C TYR A 176 2.20 -4.74 -9.52
N ILE A 177 1.40 -3.71 -9.26
CA ILE A 177 0.99 -2.75 -10.30
C ILE A 177 2.21 -2.02 -10.87
N VAL A 178 3.15 -1.60 -10.01
CA VAL A 178 4.30 -0.79 -10.45
C VAL A 178 5.45 -1.60 -11.01
N ALA A 179 5.65 -2.86 -10.57
CA ALA A 179 6.87 -3.62 -10.83
C ALA A 179 6.67 -4.97 -11.54
N ARG A 180 5.45 -5.28 -11.99
CA ARG A 180 5.22 -6.46 -12.85
C ARG A 180 5.91 -6.30 -14.22
N ASP A 181 6.33 -7.42 -14.78
CA ASP A 181 6.84 -7.51 -16.15
C ASP A 181 5.72 -7.49 -17.20
N GLU A 182 6.12 -7.48 -18.48
CA GLU A 182 5.22 -7.51 -19.64
C GLU A 182 4.33 -8.77 -19.68
N ASP A 183 4.82 -9.88 -19.11
CA ASP A 183 4.10 -11.16 -19.03
C ASP A 183 3.09 -11.20 -17.86
N GLY A 184 3.02 -10.14 -17.05
CA GLY A 184 2.10 -10.04 -15.91
C GLY A 184 2.60 -10.78 -14.66
N PHE A 185 3.91 -10.83 -14.43
CA PHE A 185 4.52 -11.43 -13.26
C PHE A 185 5.35 -10.42 -12.48
N LEU A 186 5.28 -10.50 -11.16
CA LEU A 186 6.13 -9.75 -10.24
C LEU A 186 7.38 -10.57 -9.93
N SER A 187 8.53 -10.12 -10.44
CA SER A 187 9.80 -10.85 -10.29
C SER A 187 10.33 -10.82 -8.86
N LYS A 188 11.11 -11.84 -8.51
CA LYS A 188 11.83 -11.91 -7.25
C LYS A 188 12.78 -10.74 -7.06
N GLU A 189 13.41 -10.29 -8.13
CA GLU A 189 14.33 -9.16 -8.14
C GLU A 189 13.59 -7.85 -7.83
N ALA A 190 12.38 -7.65 -8.37
CA ALA A 190 11.55 -6.49 -8.02
C ALA A 190 11.19 -6.49 -6.53
N ILE A 191 10.75 -7.63 -6.00
CA ILE A 191 10.42 -7.75 -4.57
C ILE A 191 11.67 -7.55 -3.70
N ARG A 192 12.82 -8.10 -4.09
CA ARG A 192 14.10 -7.87 -3.41
C ARG A 192 14.46 -6.39 -3.38
N GLY A 193 14.28 -5.70 -4.50
CA GLY A 193 14.50 -4.27 -4.63
C GLY A 193 13.68 -3.44 -3.65
N CYS A 194 12.48 -3.89 -3.30
CA CYS A 194 11.64 -3.24 -2.30
C CYS A 194 12.28 -3.30 -0.89
N TYR A 195 12.94 -4.41 -0.57
CA TYR A 195 13.57 -4.61 0.73
C TYR A 195 14.96 -3.96 0.85
N ASP A 196 15.78 -4.01 -0.21
CA ASP A 196 17.16 -3.50 -0.20
C ASP A 196 17.31 -2.04 -0.66
N GLY A 197 16.21 -1.43 -1.15
CA GLY A 197 16.17 -0.04 -1.59
C GLY A 197 16.47 0.18 -3.07
N SER A 198 16.78 -0.87 -3.83
CA SER A 198 17.10 -0.76 -5.27
C SER A 198 15.88 -0.75 -6.21
N LEU A 199 14.64 -0.84 -5.69
CA LEU A 199 13.42 -0.92 -6.50
C LEU A 199 13.29 0.22 -7.53
N PHE A 200 13.54 1.47 -7.14
CA PHE A 200 13.38 2.60 -8.06
C PHE A 200 14.39 2.55 -9.22
N GLU A 201 15.62 2.12 -8.95
CA GLU A 201 16.62 1.91 -10.00
C GLU A 201 16.23 0.75 -10.92
N TYR A 202 15.66 -0.32 -10.35
CA TYR A 202 15.12 -1.45 -11.11
C TYR A 202 13.99 -1.00 -12.05
N LEU A 203 13.02 -0.24 -11.55
CA LEU A 203 11.90 0.30 -12.33
C LEU A 203 12.39 1.24 -13.45
N ALA A 204 13.33 2.13 -13.14
CA ALA A 204 13.92 3.02 -14.15
C ALA A 204 14.62 2.23 -15.27
N LYS A 205 15.30 1.13 -14.95
CA LYS A 205 15.94 0.26 -15.95
C LYS A 205 14.92 -0.47 -16.82
N MET A 206 13.79 -0.90 -16.26
CA MET A 206 12.70 -1.52 -17.03
C MET A 206 12.12 -0.54 -18.04
N GLN A 207 11.76 0.66 -17.57
CA GLN A 207 11.18 1.70 -18.43
C GLN A 207 12.11 2.04 -19.63
N ASN A 208 13.40 2.22 -19.39
CA ASN A 208 14.37 2.50 -20.46
C ASN A 208 14.52 1.33 -21.46
N LYS A 209 14.37 0.08 -21.00
CA LYS A 209 14.42 -1.09 -21.90
C LYS A 209 13.20 -1.13 -22.80
N ASP A 210 12.02 -0.82 -22.26
CA ASP A 210 10.77 -0.85 -23.02
C ASP A 210 10.76 0.26 -24.08
N GLU A 211 11.25 1.46 -23.75
CA GLU A 211 11.49 2.54 -24.71
C GLU A 211 12.49 2.17 -25.82
N GLY A 212 13.47 1.33 -25.49
CA GLY A 212 14.46 0.83 -26.45
C GLY A 212 13.91 -0.25 -27.40
N LYS A 213 12.91 -1.03 -26.98
CA LYS A 213 12.24 -2.03 -27.85
C LYS A 213 11.25 -1.41 -28.84
N LEU A 214 10.76 -0.21 -28.56
CA LEU A 214 9.77 0.52 -29.37
C LEU A 214 10.41 1.36 -30.50
N LYS A 215 11.74 1.43 -30.59
CA LYS A 215 12.50 2.15 -31.62
C LYS A 215 13.09 1.20 -32.66
#